data_AF-A0A7X7PSV1-F1
#
_entry.id   AF-A0A7X7PSV1-F1
#
_cell.length_a   1.000
_cell.length_b   1.000
_cell.length_c   1.000
_cell.angle_alpha   90.00
_cell.angle_beta   90.00
_cell.angle_gamma   90.00
#
_symmetry.space_group_name_H-M   'P 1'
#
loop_
_entity.id
_entity.type
_entity.pdbx_description
1 polymer ?
#
loop_
_entity_poly.entity_id
_entity_poly.type
_entity_poly.pdbx_seq_one_letter_code
_entity_poly.pdbx_strand_id
1 'polypeptide(L)'
;PSLEAPFKGNIDLEALARVLDENPGRVPLAMITVTNNSGGGQPVSMANIRAASQICHERGVPLFLDCCRFAENAWFIKMREEGYADKTPLEIAQEMFSYTDGATMSAKKDGMANIGGFLAMNDDDLAMRCRSNLILTEGFPTYGGLAGYDLEAVAVGLHEALEEDYLRYRTRSVAYLGDILTDNGIPIVRPPGGHAIYIDAGEMLPHIPQSEYPAWALGLVLYQEGGVRSVEIGSVMFGKQPDGSEKPAAMELVRLAFPRRMYTQSHVDYLAEVLLYLNTLKDRIRGVRIVEEPPVLRHFTIHMEPAHGTLIAE
;
A
#
# COMPACT_ATOMS: atom_id res chain seq x y z
N PRO A 1 -5.82 1.38 -14.47
CA PRO A 1 -5.25 0.20 -13.77
C PRO A 1 -4.13 -0.50 -14.57
N SER A 2 -4.42 -0.79 -15.85
CA SER A 2 -3.56 -1.55 -16.78
C SER A 2 -2.39 -0.78 -17.41
N LEU A 3 -2.37 0.56 -17.35
CA LEU A 3 -1.25 1.36 -17.86
C LEU A 3 0.06 0.95 -17.16
N GLU A 4 1.03 0.49 -17.94
CA GLU A 4 2.38 0.21 -17.49
C GLU A 4 3.22 1.47 -17.48
N ALA A 5 3.70 1.83 -16.29
CA ALA A 5 4.67 2.90 -16.10
C ALA A 5 5.59 2.52 -14.95
N PRO A 6 6.89 2.93 -14.99
CA PRO A 6 7.89 2.47 -14.04
C PRO A 6 7.64 2.99 -12.62
N PHE A 7 7.06 4.19 -12.47
CA PHE A 7 6.90 4.91 -11.21
C PHE A 7 5.50 5.55 -11.04
N LYS A 8 4.45 4.73 -11.01
CA LYS A 8 3.06 5.19 -10.81
C LYS A 8 2.78 5.77 -9.42
N GLY A 9 3.74 5.67 -8.49
CA GLY A 9 3.65 6.31 -7.19
C GLY A 9 4.06 7.79 -7.19
N ASN A 10 4.64 8.29 -8.29
CA ASN A 10 5.08 9.68 -8.39
C ASN A 10 3.96 10.66 -8.04
N ILE A 11 4.29 11.66 -7.23
CA ILE A 11 3.39 12.79 -6.97
C ILE A 11 3.34 13.69 -8.21
N ASP A 12 2.16 14.22 -8.51
CA ASP A 12 1.98 15.23 -9.55
C ASP A 12 2.61 16.55 -9.07
N LEU A 13 3.72 16.93 -9.69
CA LEU A 13 4.52 18.11 -9.31
C LEU A 13 3.81 19.43 -9.62
N GLU A 14 3.03 19.48 -10.70
CA GLU A 14 2.26 20.68 -11.05
C GLU A 14 1.11 20.87 -10.07
N ALA A 15 0.41 19.79 -9.72
CA ALA A 15 -0.62 19.81 -8.70
C ALA A 15 -0.06 20.17 -7.32
N LEU A 16 1.11 19.63 -6.96
CA LEU A 16 1.81 19.99 -5.73
C LEU A 16 2.12 21.50 -5.69
N ALA A 17 2.78 22.04 -6.72
CA ALA A 17 3.10 23.46 -6.79
C ALA A 17 1.85 24.33 -6.69
N ARG A 18 0.81 24.02 -7.46
CA ARG A 18 -0.48 24.73 -7.43
C ARG A 18 -1.10 24.73 -6.04
N VAL A 19 -1.18 23.58 -5.37
CA VAL A 19 -1.78 23.49 -4.02
C VAL A 19 -1.01 24.34 -3.02
N LEU A 20 0.32 24.33 -3.07
CA LEU A 20 1.14 25.13 -2.17
C LEU A 20 1.02 26.64 -2.46
N ASP A 21 0.93 27.03 -3.73
CA ASP A 21 0.76 28.42 -4.17
C ASP A 21 -0.62 29.00 -3.80
N GLU A 22 -1.67 28.18 -3.89
CA GLU A 22 -3.04 28.56 -3.53
C GLU A 22 -3.28 28.61 -2.01
N ASN A 23 -2.40 28.01 -1.20
CA ASN A 23 -2.57 27.86 0.25
C ASN A 23 -1.33 28.30 1.06
N PRO A 24 -0.80 29.52 0.83
CA PRO A 24 0.41 29.98 1.49
C PRO A 24 0.26 29.99 3.01
N GLY A 25 1.21 29.37 3.72
CA GLY A 25 1.21 29.28 5.19
C GLY A 25 0.11 28.38 5.79
N ARG A 26 -0.72 27.73 4.97
CA ARG A 26 -1.80 26.83 5.45
C ARG A 26 -1.47 25.36 5.32
N VAL A 27 -0.43 25.00 4.57
CA VAL A 27 0.02 23.61 4.39
C VAL A 27 1.09 23.31 5.45
N PRO A 28 0.80 22.46 6.45
CA PRO A 28 1.74 22.21 7.55
C PRO A 28 2.89 21.28 7.14
N LEU A 29 2.65 20.38 6.18
CA LEU A 29 3.63 19.44 5.64
C LEU A 29 3.14 18.89 4.29
N ALA A 30 4.07 18.50 3.43
CA ALA A 30 3.84 17.63 2.29
C ALA A 30 4.31 16.21 2.63
N MET A 31 3.66 15.18 2.09
CA MET A 31 4.03 13.79 2.36
C MET A 31 4.02 12.96 1.07
N ILE A 32 5.12 12.22 0.85
CA ILE A 32 5.21 11.20 -0.21
C ILE A 32 5.21 9.82 0.44
N THR A 33 4.34 8.92 -0.02
CA THR A 33 4.29 7.53 0.44
C THR A 33 5.12 6.63 -0.46
N VAL A 34 6.13 5.97 0.10
CA VAL A 34 7.05 5.07 -0.62
C VAL A 34 6.94 3.63 -0.12
N THR A 35 6.49 2.67 -0.93
CA THR A 35 5.69 2.77 -2.18
C THR A 35 4.25 3.22 -1.91
N ASN A 36 3.58 3.83 -2.89
CA ASN A 36 2.17 4.26 -2.77
C ASN A 36 1.23 3.06 -2.57
N ASN A 37 0.81 2.82 -1.32
CA ASN A 37 -0.03 1.69 -0.92
C ASN A 37 -1.41 1.70 -1.59
N SER A 38 -2.06 2.86 -1.66
CA SER A 38 -3.40 2.99 -2.24
C SER A 38 -3.38 2.88 -3.77
N GLY A 39 -2.26 3.25 -4.39
CA GLY A 39 -2.02 3.12 -5.83
C GLY A 39 -1.58 1.72 -6.28
N GLY A 40 -1.63 0.70 -5.41
CA GLY A 40 -1.22 -0.66 -5.76
C GLY A 40 0.20 -1.05 -5.33
N GLY A 41 0.81 -0.31 -4.40
CA GLY A 41 2.21 -0.51 -4.00
C GLY A 41 3.21 -0.04 -5.04
N GLN A 42 2.88 1.05 -5.76
CA GLN A 42 3.67 1.55 -6.87
C GLN A 42 4.82 2.44 -6.39
N PRO A 43 6.02 2.32 -6.99
CA PRO A 43 7.18 3.06 -6.54
C PRO A 43 7.16 4.53 -6.99
N VAL A 44 7.92 5.33 -6.27
CA VAL A 44 8.25 6.72 -6.54
C VAL A 44 9.71 6.79 -6.99
N SER A 45 9.97 7.45 -8.12
CA SER A 45 11.33 7.69 -8.62
C SER A 45 12.11 8.66 -7.73
N MET A 46 13.44 8.52 -7.72
CA MET A 46 14.32 9.47 -7.06
C MET A 46 14.16 10.88 -7.64
N ALA A 47 14.09 10.99 -8.97
CA ALA A 47 13.86 12.27 -9.64
C ALA A 47 12.61 13.00 -9.13
N ASN A 48 11.51 12.26 -8.89
CA ASN A 48 10.28 12.83 -8.37
C ASN A 48 10.40 13.25 -6.90
N ILE A 49 11.05 12.45 -6.05
CA ILE A 49 11.32 12.81 -4.65
C ILE A 49 12.16 14.10 -4.59
N ARG A 50 13.23 14.18 -5.39
CA ARG A 50 14.10 15.36 -5.49
C ARG A 50 13.34 16.60 -5.94
N ALA A 51 12.51 16.48 -6.98
CA ALA A 51 11.74 17.62 -7.49
C ALA A 51 10.67 18.10 -6.51
N ALA A 52 9.96 17.17 -5.86
CA ALA A 52 8.98 17.52 -4.83
C ALA A 52 9.63 18.21 -3.63
N SER A 53 10.80 17.73 -3.20
CA SER A 53 11.62 18.35 -2.16
C SER A 53 11.92 19.81 -2.47
N GLN A 54 12.44 20.07 -3.68
CA GLN A 54 12.73 21.44 -4.12
C GLN A 54 11.48 22.33 -4.11
N ILE A 55 10.37 21.88 -4.68
CA ILE A 55 9.10 22.65 -4.75
C ILE A 55 8.60 23.02 -3.34
N CYS A 56 8.68 22.06 -2.40
CA CYS A 56 8.28 22.24 -1.01
C CYS A 56 9.19 23.22 -0.27
N HIS A 57 10.51 23.07 -0.39
CA HIS A 57 11.49 23.92 0.29
C HIS A 57 11.48 25.36 -0.20
N GLU A 58 11.29 25.60 -1.50
CA GLU A 58 11.12 26.95 -2.06
C GLU A 58 9.93 27.72 -1.43
N ARG A 59 8.97 26.99 -0.87
CA ARG A 59 7.74 27.54 -0.25
C ARG A 59 7.73 27.41 1.28
N GLY A 60 8.84 26.96 1.87
CA GLY A 60 8.96 26.77 3.32
C GLY A 60 8.03 25.68 3.89
N VAL A 61 7.65 24.69 3.08
CA VAL A 61 6.82 23.56 3.53
C VAL A 61 7.72 22.33 3.71
N PRO A 62 7.72 21.66 4.87
CA PRO A 62 8.55 20.48 5.07
C PRO A 62 7.99 19.29 4.28
N LEU A 63 8.89 18.48 3.71
CA LEU A 63 8.56 17.25 3.01
C LEU A 63 8.87 16.04 3.88
N PHE A 64 7.87 15.20 4.12
CA PHE A 64 8.00 13.95 4.87
C PHE A 64 7.83 12.73 3.96
N LEU A 65 8.47 11.61 4.31
CA LEU A 65 8.13 10.31 3.77
C LEU A 65 7.18 9.54 4.70
N ASP A 66 6.10 8.97 4.17
CA ASP A 66 5.58 7.72 4.74
C ASP A 66 6.47 6.60 4.19
N CYS A 67 7.38 6.13 5.03
CA CYS A 67 8.47 5.24 4.66
C CYS A 67 8.20 3.77 5.00
N CYS A 68 6.93 3.39 5.23
CA CYS A 68 6.55 2.02 5.57
C CYS A 68 7.14 0.95 4.64
N ARG A 69 7.34 1.25 3.35
CA ARG A 69 7.89 0.32 2.35
C ARG A 69 9.07 0.91 1.57
N PHE A 70 9.94 1.62 2.27
CA PHE A 70 11.06 2.35 1.67
C PHE A 70 12.06 1.43 0.96
N ALA A 71 12.31 0.23 1.49
CA ALA A 71 13.28 -0.70 0.92
C ALA A 71 12.77 -1.32 -0.39
N GLU A 72 11.47 -1.65 -0.44
CA GLU A 72 10.81 -2.03 -1.70
C GLU A 72 10.90 -0.90 -2.74
N ASN A 73 10.72 0.36 -2.32
CA ASN A 73 10.84 1.51 -3.23
C ASN A 73 12.28 1.69 -3.74
N ALA A 74 13.28 1.60 -2.86
CA ALA A 74 14.69 1.67 -3.21
C ALA A 74 15.09 0.57 -4.20
N TRP A 75 14.55 -0.64 -4.04
CA TRP A 75 14.73 -1.73 -4.99
C TRP A 75 14.17 -1.39 -6.37
N PHE A 76 12.97 -0.80 -6.44
CA PHE A 76 12.41 -0.38 -7.72
C PHE A 76 13.19 0.74 -8.39
N ILE A 77 13.72 1.70 -7.63
CA ILE A 77 14.64 2.72 -8.17
C ILE A 77 15.87 2.04 -8.76
N LYS A 78 16.53 1.13 -8.03
CA LYS A 78 17.67 0.35 -8.53
C LYS A 78 17.37 -0.35 -9.87
N MET A 79 16.20 -0.97 -9.96
CA MET A 79 15.80 -1.79 -11.11
C MET A 79 15.29 -1.01 -12.31
N ARG A 80 14.74 0.19 -12.11
CA ARG A 80 13.94 0.90 -13.12
C ARG A 80 14.43 2.31 -13.44
N GLU A 81 15.25 2.93 -12.58
CA GLU A 81 15.75 4.29 -12.78
C GLU A 81 17.19 4.25 -13.30
N GLU A 82 17.43 4.96 -14.40
CA GLU A 82 18.75 5.08 -15.01
C GLU A 82 19.76 5.69 -14.01
N GLY A 83 20.97 5.12 -13.95
CA GLY A 83 22.04 5.57 -13.05
C GLY A 83 22.05 4.92 -11.65
N TYR A 84 21.08 4.05 -11.33
CA TYR A 84 21.00 3.40 -10.02
C TYR A 84 21.36 1.90 -10.00
N ALA A 85 21.59 1.27 -11.16
CA ALA A 85 21.81 -0.17 -11.27
C ALA A 85 22.97 -0.69 -10.39
N ASP A 86 24.05 0.08 -10.29
CA ASP A 86 25.25 -0.27 -9.52
C ASP A 86 25.19 0.17 -8.05
N LYS A 87 24.17 0.95 -7.65
CA LYS A 87 23.99 1.37 -6.24
C LYS A 87 23.31 0.28 -5.43
N THR A 88 23.73 0.12 -4.19
CA THR A 88 23.05 -0.74 -3.22
C THR A 88 21.71 -0.13 -2.78
N PRO A 89 20.72 -0.95 -2.35
CA PRO A 89 19.47 -0.42 -1.81
C PRO A 89 19.66 0.53 -0.62
N LEU A 90 20.71 0.32 0.19
CA LEU A 90 21.07 1.21 1.29
C LEU A 90 21.48 2.61 0.80
N GLU A 91 22.37 2.69 -0.19
CA GLU A 91 22.78 3.98 -0.77
C GLU A 91 21.59 4.72 -1.39
N ILE A 92 20.69 3.99 -2.05
CA ILE A 92 19.47 4.55 -2.62
C ILE A 92 18.54 5.05 -1.53
N ALA A 93 18.29 4.25 -0.48
CA ALA A 93 17.45 4.67 0.64
C ALA A 93 18.02 5.92 1.33
N GLN A 94 19.34 5.97 1.58
CA GLN A 94 20.00 7.14 2.14
C GLN A 94 19.82 8.39 1.25
N GLU A 95 19.94 8.24 -0.07
CA GLU A 95 19.68 9.33 -1.01
C GLU A 95 18.20 9.77 -0.97
N MET A 96 17.25 8.83 -0.93
CA MET A 96 15.81 9.15 -0.80
C MET A 96 15.54 10.01 0.44
N PHE A 97 16.04 9.59 1.60
CA PHE A 97 15.84 10.32 2.86
C PHE A 97 16.57 11.65 2.89
N SER A 98 17.68 11.82 2.16
CA SER A 98 18.44 13.07 2.08
C SER A 98 17.65 14.25 1.49
N TYR A 99 16.57 13.96 0.76
CA TYR A 99 15.67 14.98 0.18
C TYR A 99 14.49 15.33 1.08
N THR A 100 14.42 14.79 2.30
CA THR A 100 13.24 14.95 3.18
C THR A 100 13.61 15.46 4.56
N ASP A 101 12.65 16.13 5.20
CA ASP A 101 12.80 16.76 6.51
C ASP A 101 12.42 15.81 7.67
N GLY A 102 11.79 14.69 7.33
CA GLY A 102 11.42 13.64 8.28
C GLY A 102 10.68 12.49 7.63
N ALA A 103 10.30 11.51 8.45
CA ALA A 103 9.56 10.35 8.00
C ALA A 103 8.71 9.73 9.10
N THR A 104 7.59 9.13 8.70
CA THR A 104 6.79 8.23 9.54
C THR A 104 7.04 6.80 9.09
N MET A 105 7.35 5.91 10.04
CA MET A 105 7.62 4.50 9.77
C MET A 105 6.68 3.61 10.56
N SER A 106 6.09 2.63 9.88
CA SER A 106 5.58 1.44 10.54
C SER A 106 6.53 0.27 10.29
N ALA A 107 7.23 -0.14 11.32
CA ALA A 107 8.22 -1.22 11.26
C ALA A 107 7.58 -2.61 11.00
N LYS A 108 6.25 -2.69 11.08
CA LYS A 108 5.43 -3.84 10.68
C LYS A 108 5.51 -4.21 9.18
N LYS A 109 6.26 -3.45 8.40
CA LYS A 109 6.42 -3.60 6.96
C LYS A 109 7.90 -3.82 6.63
N ASP A 110 8.61 -2.82 6.10
CA ASP A 110 10.06 -2.93 5.80
C ASP A 110 10.96 -2.74 7.04
N GLY A 111 10.38 -2.69 8.24
CA GLY A 111 11.15 -2.91 9.47
C GLY A 111 11.23 -4.38 9.88
N MET A 112 10.62 -5.29 9.10
CA MET A 112 10.58 -6.75 9.31
C MET A 112 10.15 -7.22 10.71
N ALA A 113 9.50 -6.36 11.48
CA ALA A 113 9.06 -6.66 12.84
C ALA A 113 7.56 -6.95 12.89
N ASN A 114 7.10 -7.62 13.95
CA ASN A 114 5.67 -7.90 14.14
C ASN A 114 4.89 -6.69 14.68
N ILE A 115 5.59 -5.80 15.38
CA ILE A 115 5.10 -4.54 15.95
C ILE A 115 6.14 -3.44 15.74
N GLY A 116 5.82 -2.20 16.10
CA GLY A 116 6.77 -1.10 16.08
C GLY A 116 6.55 -0.09 14.97
N GLY A 117 7.08 1.10 15.23
CA GLY A 117 7.08 2.26 14.37
C GLY A 117 7.88 3.38 15.01
N PHE A 118 8.22 4.39 14.23
CA PHE A 118 8.95 5.54 14.72
C PHE A 118 8.65 6.77 13.87
N LEU A 119 8.98 7.92 14.45
CA LEU A 119 8.96 9.22 13.79
C LEU A 119 10.41 9.73 13.75
N ALA A 120 10.89 10.08 12.57
CA ALA A 120 12.18 10.69 12.35
C ALA A 120 11.99 12.11 11.80
N MET A 121 12.85 13.05 12.20
CA MET A 121 12.84 14.42 11.71
C MET A 121 14.18 15.10 11.96
N ASN A 122 14.47 16.13 11.17
CA ASN A 122 15.70 16.91 11.26
C ASN A 122 15.55 18.16 12.15
N ASP A 123 14.32 18.62 12.42
CA ASP A 123 14.04 19.82 13.21
C ASP A 123 13.98 19.50 14.72
N ASP A 124 14.90 20.09 15.48
CA ASP A 124 15.06 19.83 16.92
C ASP A 124 13.85 20.33 17.76
N ASP A 125 13.25 21.45 17.37
CA ASP A 125 12.10 22.04 18.09
C ASP A 125 10.84 21.18 17.89
N LEU A 126 10.62 20.69 16.68
CA LEU A 126 9.58 19.73 16.35
C LEU A 126 9.84 18.40 17.07
N ALA A 127 11.09 17.94 17.10
CA ALA A 127 11.45 16.71 17.81
C ALA A 127 11.15 16.82 19.31
N MET A 128 11.41 17.98 19.92
CA MET A 128 11.10 18.24 21.33
C MET A 128 9.58 18.20 21.59
N ARG A 129 8.78 18.80 20.70
CA ARG A 129 7.31 18.78 20.78
C ARG A 129 6.75 17.37 20.61
N CYS A 130 7.27 16.62 19.64
CA CYS A 130 6.87 15.23 19.40
C CYS A 130 7.24 14.33 20.59
N ARG A 131 8.43 14.48 21.20
CA ARG A 131 8.83 13.76 22.42
C ARG A 131 7.90 14.06 23.60
N SER A 132 7.48 15.32 23.76
CA SER A 132 6.52 15.71 24.79
C SER A 132 5.17 15.02 24.60
N ASN A 133 4.69 14.95 23.36
CA ASN A 133 3.45 14.24 23.04
C ASN A 133 3.58 12.71 23.22
N LEU A 134 4.70 12.14 22.78
CA LEU A 134 4.99 10.70 22.90
C LEU A 134 4.91 10.22 24.35
N ILE A 135 5.42 11.01 25.31
CA ILE A 135 5.32 10.70 26.75
C ILE A 135 3.87 10.60 27.22
N LEU A 136 2.98 11.45 26.67
CA LEU A 136 1.58 11.50 27.04
C LEU A 136 0.75 10.36 26.41
N THR A 137 1.18 9.84 25.25
CA THR A 137 0.36 8.92 24.45
C THR A 137 0.89 7.49 24.40
N GLU A 138 2.19 7.29 24.25
CA GLU A 138 2.78 5.97 23.95
C GLU A 138 3.77 5.50 25.03
N GLY A 139 4.65 6.40 25.51
CA GLY A 139 5.72 6.08 26.45
C GLY A 139 6.92 7.03 26.39
N PHE A 140 7.97 6.73 27.16
CA PHE A 140 9.16 7.58 27.22
C PHE A 140 9.96 7.58 25.89
N PRO A 141 10.68 8.66 25.51
CA PRO A 141 11.35 8.77 24.21
C PRO A 141 12.38 7.69 23.87
N THR A 142 12.89 6.96 24.86
CA THR A 142 13.85 5.88 24.63
C THR A 142 13.21 4.52 24.33
N TYR A 143 11.87 4.39 24.43
CA TYR A 143 11.18 3.15 24.09
C TYR A 143 9.84 3.33 23.36
N GLY A 144 9.14 4.46 23.54
CA GLY A 144 7.98 4.83 22.74
C GLY A 144 6.86 3.79 22.69
N GLY A 145 6.58 3.11 23.81
CA GLY A 145 5.57 2.05 23.89
C GLY A 145 6.03 0.67 23.41
N LEU A 146 7.31 0.49 23.05
CA LEU A 146 7.87 -0.78 22.60
C LEU A 146 8.70 -1.45 23.68
N ALA A 147 8.67 -2.80 23.73
CA ALA A 147 9.60 -3.53 24.55
C ALA A 147 11.02 -3.43 23.97
N GLY A 148 12.04 -3.56 24.81
CA GLY A 148 13.44 -3.47 24.35
C GLY A 148 13.80 -4.48 23.26
N TYR A 149 13.24 -5.69 23.31
CA TYR A 149 13.45 -6.70 22.26
C TYR A 149 12.73 -6.36 20.95
N ASP A 150 11.62 -5.60 21.00
CA ASP A 150 10.95 -5.13 19.78
C ASP A 150 11.80 -4.05 19.11
N LEU A 151 12.42 -3.15 19.88
CA LEU A 151 13.36 -2.15 19.36
C LEU A 151 14.55 -2.82 18.67
N GLU A 152 15.11 -3.86 19.29
CA GLU A 152 16.20 -4.64 18.70
C GLU A 152 15.77 -5.35 17.40
N ALA A 153 14.60 -5.99 17.40
CA ALA A 153 14.05 -6.63 16.21
C ALA A 153 13.84 -5.63 15.05
N VAL A 154 13.35 -4.42 15.36
CA VAL A 154 13.22 -3.35 14.37
C VAL A 154 14.59 -2.90 13.87
N ALA A 155 15.58 -2.72 14.74
CA ALA A 155 16.93 -2.29 14.35
C ALA A 155 17.59 -3.29 13.39
N VAL A 156 17.53 -4.59 13.72
CA VAL A 156 18.02 -5.67 12.83
C VAL A 156 17.22 -5.71 11.53
N GLY A 157 15.89 -5.66 11.62
CA GLY A 157 15.00 -5.77 10.47
C GLY A 157 15.16 -4.66 9.44
N LEU A 158 15.49 -3.43 9.86
CA LEU A 158 15.78 -2.31 8.95
C LEU A 158 17.02 -2.55 8.09
N HIS A 159 18.01 -3.28 8.60
CA HIS A 159 19.19 -3.68 7.82
C HIS A 159 18.87 -4.86 6.89
N GLU A 160 18.21 -5.90 7.40
CA GLU A 160 17.82 -7.08 6.60
C GLU A 160 16.91 -6.70 5.43
N ALA A 161 16.03 -5.70 5.60
CA ALA A 161 15.12 -5.25 4.55
C ALA A 161 15.83 -4.67 3.32
N LEU A 162 17.09 -4.25 3.47
CA LEU A 162 17.90 -3.66 2.39
C LEU A 162 18.80 -4.69 1.69
N GLU A 163 18.76 -5.95 2.09
CA GLU A 163 19.50 -7.01 1.40
C GLU A 163 18.95 -7.25 -0.02
N GLU A 164 19.83 -7.19 -1.03
CA GLU A 164 19.42 -7.29 -2.43
C GLU A 164 18.76 -8.63 -2.76
N ASP A 165 19.27 -9.74 -2.23
CA ASP A 165 18.73 -11.07 -2.50
C ASP A 165 17.33 -11.24 -1.89
N TYR A 166 17.12 -10.68 -0.69
CA TYR A 166 15.80 -10.61 -0.09
C TYR A 166 14.83 -9.79 -0.94
N LEU A 167 15.21 -8.58 -1.35
CA LEU A 167 14.36 -7.69 -2.15
C LEU A 167 14.04 -8.27 -3.53
N ARG A 168 15.02 -8.92 -4.16
CA ARG A 168 14.86 -9.67 -5.42
C ARG A 168 13.85 -10.79 -5.26
N TYR A 169 14.01 -11.67 -4.27
CA TYR A 169 13.07 -12.74 -3.98
C TYR A 169 11.67 -12.18 -3.73
N ARG A 170 11.57 -11.21 -2.81
CA ARG A 170 10.32 -10.59 -2.37
C ARG A 170 9.50 -10.04 -3.52
N THR A 171 10.14 -9.28 -4.41
CA THR A 171 9.46 -8.62 -5.54
C THR A 171 9.19 -9.59 -6.68
N ARG A 172 10.08 -10.57 -6.91
CA ARG A 172 9.84 -11.59 -7.93
C ARG A 172 8.65 -12.48 -7.59
N SER A 173 8.44 -12.86 -6.32
CA SER A 173 7.27 -13.67 -5.94
C SER A 173 5.94 -12.98 -6.26
N VAL A 174 5.85 -11.67 -6.08
CA VAL A 174 4.67 -10.89 -6.43
C VAL A 174 4.54 -10.76 -7.95
N ALA A 175 5.63 -10.42 -8.65
CA ALA A 175 5.64 -10.32 -10.10
C ALA A 175 5.25 -11.64 -10.79
N TYR A 176 5.76 -12.78 -10.31
CA TYR A 176 5.46 -14.10 -10.82
C TYR A 176 3.95 -14.41 -10.83
N LEU A 177 3.24 -14.14 -9.72
CA LEU A 177 1.79 -14.28 -9.71
C LEU A 177 1.14 -13.30 -10.69
N GLY A 178 1.61 -12.06 -10.74
CA GLY A 178 1.11 -11.05 -11.67
C GLY A 178 1.23 -11.46 -13.14
N ASP A 179 2.34 -12.10 -13.52
CA ASP A 179 2.58 -12.63 -14.86
C ASP A 179 1.50 -13.69 -15.20
N ILE A 180 1.30 -14.68 -14.33
CA ILE A 180 0.30 -15.75 -14.52
C ILE A 180 -1.11 -15.17 -14.68
N LEU A 181 -1.50 -14.24 -13.80
CA LEU A 181 -2.84 -13.66 -13.83
C LEU A 181 -3.07 -12.86 -15.11
N THR A 182 -2.08 -12.08 -15.53
CA THR A 182 -2.14 -11.28 -16.76
C THR A 182 -2.26 -12.17 -18.00
N ASP A 183 -1.45 -13.22 -18.10
CA ASP A 183 -1.45 -14.16 -19.22
C ASP A 183 -2.78 -14.93 -19.35
N ASN A 184 -3.53 -15.03 -18.26
CA ASN A 184 -4.84 -15.70 -18.21
C ASN A 184 -6.03 -14.71 -18.18
N GLY A 185 -5.78 -13.43 -18.52
CA GLY A 185 -6.84 -12.43 -18.68
C GLY A 185 -7.54 -12.04 -17.37
N ILE A 186 -6.90 -12.21 -16.22
CA ILE A 186 -7.39 -11.70 -14.94
C ILE A 186 -6.91 -10.25 -14.79
N PRO A 187 -7.82 -9.27 -14.69
CA PRO A 187 -7.43 -7.86 -14.68
C PRO A 187 -6.79 -7.49 -13.34
N ILE A 188 -5.57 -6.96 -13.40
CA ILE A 188 -4.82 -6.51 -12.22
C ILE A 188 -4.28 -5.09 -12.43
N VAL A 189 -3.93 -4.41 -11.34
CA VAL A 189 -3.10 -3.21 -11.40
C VAL A 189 -1.71 -3.57 -11.92
N ARG A 190 -1.28 -2.92 -13.00
CA ARG A 190 -0.01 -3.18 -13.67
C ARG A 190 0.96 -1.98 -13.59
N PRO A 191 2.29 -2.22 -13.55
CA PRO A 191 2.90 -3.50 -13.18
C PRO A 191 2.56 -3.87 -11.71
N PRO A 192 2.70 -5.13 -11.27
CA PRO A 192 2.60 -5.46 -9.85
C PRO A 192 3.50 -4.58 -8.98
N GLY A 193 2.97 -4.14 -7.83
CA GLY A 193 3.72 -3.38 -6.84
C GLY A 193 4.67 -4.26 -6.03
N GLY A 194 5.32 -3.65 -5.03
CA GLY A 194 6.27 -4.36 -4.17
C GLY A 194 5.61 -5.48 -3.38
N HIS A 195 4.41 -5.27 -2.86
CA HIS A 195 3.88 -6.05 -1.74
C HIS A 195 2.59 -6.82 -1.92
N ALA A 196 1.91 -6.63 -3.04
CA ALA A 196 0.62 -7.22 -3.27
C ALA A 196 0.27 -7.27 -4.74
N ILE A 197 -0.62 -8.19 -5.07
CA ILE A 197 -1.43 -8.13 -6.28
C ILE A 197 -2.74 -7.41 -5.95
N TYR A 198 -3.18 -6.55 -6.85
CA TYR A 198 -4.47 -5.87 -6.78
C TYR A 198 -5.27 -6.29 -8.00
N ILE A 199 -6.30 -7.12 -7.81
CA ILE A 199 -7.22 -7.53 -8.86
C ILE A 199 -8.28 -6.45 -9.02
N ASP A 200 -8.54 -6.02 -10.25
CA ASP A 200 -9.63 -5.09 -10.56
C ASP A 200 -10.94 -5.88 -10.67
N ALA A 201 -11.68 -5.95 -9.56
CA ALA A 201 -12.94 -6.67 -9.49
C ALA A 201 -14.05 -5.99 -10.29
N GLY A 202 -13.95 -4.66 -10.50
CA GLY A 202 -14.89 -3.93 -11.34
C GLY A 202 -14.78 -4.33 -12.81
N GLU A 203 -13.55 -4.53 -13.29
CA GLU A 203 -13.30 -5.07 -14.63
C GLU A 203 -13.57 -6.58 -14.71
N MET A 204 -13.24 -7.35 -13.65
CA MET A 204 -13.41 -8.80 -13.64
C MET A 204 -14.89 -9.23 -13.57
N LEU A 205 -15.74 -8.45 -12.89
CA LEU A 205 -17.16 -8.76 -12.59
C LEU A 205 -18.09 -7.63 -13.07
N PRO A 206 -18.11 -7.28 -14.37
CA PRO A 206 -18.79 -6.08 -14.87
C PRO A 206 -20.32 -6.15 -14.75
N HIS A 207 -20.88 -7.34 -14.53
CA HIS A 207 -22.32 -7.56 -14.32
C HIS A 207 -22.78 -7.21 -12.90
N ILE A 208 -21.85 -7.04 -11.94
CA ILE A 208 -22.16 -6.66 -10.57
C ILE A 208 -22.02 -5.14 -10.44
N PRO A 209 -23.11 -4.39 -10.17
CA PRO A 209 -23.02 -2.95 -9.98
C PRO A 209 -22.20 -2.63 -8.71
N GLN A 210 -21.47 -1.50 -8.70
CA GLN A 210 -20.64 -1.11 -7.54
C GLN A 210 -21.43 -0.97 -6.23
N SER A 211 -22.73 -0.67 -6.30
CA SER A 211 -23.64 -0.67 -5.14
C SER A 211 -23.82 -2.04 -4.47
N GLU A 212 -23.39 -3.11 -5.14
CA GLU A 212 -23.36 -4.47 -4.62
C GLU A 212 -21.93 -5.00 -4.38
N TYR A 213 -20.96 -4.08 -4.28
CA TYR A 213 -19.60 -4.33 -3.77
C TYR A 213 -18.86 -5.51 -4.45
N PRO A 214 -18.56 -5.43 -5.75
CA PRO A 214 -17.94 -6.52 -6.51
C PRO A 214 -16.59 -6.98 -5.94
N ALA A 215 -15.77 -6.07 -5.42
CA ALA A 215 -14.50 -6.45 -4.79
C ALA A 215 -14.70 -7.26 -3.50
N TRP A 216 -15.71 -6.90 -2.69
CA TRP A 216 -16.04 -7.67 -1.50
C TRP A 216 -16.58 -9.05 -1.85
N ALA A 217 -17.48 -9.13 -2.84
CA ALA A 217 -18.03 -10.38 -3.35
C ALA A 217 -16.91 -11.33 -3.85
N LEU A 218 -15.98 -10.81 -4.66
CA LEU A 218 -14.82 -11.58 -5.14
C LEU A 218 -13.94 -12.07 -3.98
N GLY A 219 -13.71 -11.24 -2.96
CA GLY A 219 -12.96 -11.62 -1.76
C GLY A 219 -13.64 -12.75 -0.98
N LEU A 220 -14.98 -12.76 -0.90
CA LEU A 220 -15.74 -13.82 -0.25
C LEU A 220 -15.69 -15.13 -1.04
N VAL A 221 -15.83 -15.08 -2.38
CA VAL A 221 -15.73 -16.28 -3.24
C VAL A 221 -14.32 -16.88 -3.16
N LEU A 222 -13.28 -16.03 -3.16
CA LEU A 222 -11.90 -16.46 -3.00
C LEU A 222 -11.68 -17.22 -1.67
N TYR A 223 -12.32 -16.75 -0.60
CA TYR A 223 -12.28 -17.45 0.68
C TYR A 223 -13.07 -18.76 0.66
N GLN A 224 -14.26 -18.80 0.05
CA GLN A 224 -15.10 -20.00 -0.01
C GLN A 224 -14.46 -21.12 -0.83
N GLU A 225 -13.97 -20.82 -2.03
CA GLU A 225 -13.43 -21.83 -2.95
C GLU A 225 -11.96 -22.18 -2.64
N GLY A 226 -11.18 -21.23 -2.12
CA GLY A 226 -9.73 -21.37 -1.97
C GLY A 226 -9.21 -21.33 -0.54
N GLY A 227 -10.02 -20.96 0.45
CA GLY A 227 -9.55 -20.70 1.82
C GLY A 227 -8.56 -19.53 1.92
N VAL A 228 -8.48 -18.69 0.88
CA VAL A 228 -7.55 -17.55 0.83
C VAL A 228 -8.28 -16.29 1.29
N ARG A 229 -7.72 -15.61 2.28
CA ARG A 229 -8.25 -14.33 2.75
C ARG A 229 -7.54 -13.16 2.07
N SER A 230 -8.31 -12.34 1.37
CA SER A 230 -7.88 -11.06 0.79
C SER A 230 -8.46 -9.89 1.58
N VAL A 231 -8.28 -8.67 1.07
CA VAL A 231 -8.93 -7.47 1.60
C VAL A 231 -9.43 -6.61 0.46
N GLU A 232 -10.60 -6.04 0.63
CA GLU A 232 -11.17 -5.06 -0.29
C GLU A 232 -10.47 -3.70 -0.15
N ILE A 233 -10.27 -3.03 -1.28
CA ILE A 233 -9.82 -1.64 -1.40
C ILE A 233 -10.74 -1.00 -2.45
N GLY A 234 -11.95 -0.62 -2.04
CA GLY A 234 -13.01 -0.15 -2.94
C GLY A 234 -14.11 0.61 -2.23
N SER A 235 -15.35 0.45 -2.70
CA SER A 235 -16.51 1.22 -2.19
C SER A 235 -16.83 0.94 -0.72
N VAL A 236 -16.55 -0.24 -0.19
CA VAL A 236 -16.75 -0.49 1.25
C VAL A 236 -15.81 0.37 2.08
N MET A 237 -14.53 0.44 1.68
CA MET A 237 -13.51 1.22 2.38
C MET A 237 -13.68 2.73 2.19
N PHE A 238 -13.99 3.20 0.98
CA PHE A 238 -13.91 4.62 0.62
C PHE A 238 -15.23 5.26 0.16
N GLY A 239 -16.30 4.49 0.02
CA GLY A 239 -17.52 4.99 -0.60
C GLY A 239 -18.36 5.91 0.28
N LYS A 240 -18.31 5.71 1.61
CA LYS A 240 -19.10 6.49 2.58
C LYS A 240 -18.54 7.91 2.75
N GLN A 241 -19.40 8.89 2.50
CA GLN A 241 -19.07 10.31 2.60
C GLN A 241 -19.33 10.83 4.03
N PRO A 242 -18.73 11.98 4.42
CA PRO A 242 -18.96 12.57 5.75
C PRO A 242 -20.43 12.93 6.04
N ASP A 243 -21.25 13.17 5.02
CA ASP A 243 -22.68 13.46 5.14
C ASP A 243 -23.55 12.20 5.25
N GLY A 244 -22.93 11.01 5.25
CA GLY A 244 -23.60 9.71 5.30
C GLY A 244 -24.07 9.18 3.94
N SER A 245 -23.97 9.96 2.86
CA SER A 245 -24.22 9.46 1.50
C SER A 245 -23.12 8.49 1.05
N GLU A 246 -23.41 7.71 0.02
CA GLU A 246 -22.45 6.79 -0.58
C GLU A 246 -22.17 7.16 -2.03
N LYS A 247 -20.89 7.24 -2.39
CA LYS A 247 -20.41 7.40 -3.76
C LYS A 247 -19.46 6.26 -4.05
N PRO A 248 -19.57 5.57 -5.20
CA PRO A 248 -18.65 4.50 -5.52
C PRO A 248 -17.20 4.97 -5.49
N ALA A 249 -16.30 4.12 -5.01
CA ALA A 249 -14.87 4.36 -5.10
C ALA A 249 -14.43 4.39 -6.57
N ALA A 250 -13.32 5.07 -6.83
CA ALA A 250 -12.77 5.17 -8.18
C ALA A 250 -12.35 3.81 -8.77
N MET A 251 -12.07 2.82 -7.93
CA MET A 251 -11.73 1.45 -8.31
C MET A 251 -12.32 0.46 -7.30
N GLU A 252 -12.58 -0.76 -7.75
CA GLU A 252 -13.02 -1.89 -6.93
C GLU A 252 -11.91 -2.93 -6.89
N LEU A 253 -10.99 -2.82 -5.93
CA LEU A 253 -9.80 -3.67 -5.91
C LEU A 253 -9.88 -4.75 -4.84
N VAL A 254 -9.42 -5.96 -5.19
CA VAL A 254 -9.10 -7.02 -4.22
C VAL A 254 -7.60 -7.11 -4.05
N ARG A 255 -7.11 -6.79 -2.85
CA ARG A 255 -5.69 -6.83 -2.52
C ARG A 255 -5.30 -8.18 -1.92
N LEU A 256 -4.36 -8.85 -2.58
CA LEU A 256 -3.66 -10.04 -2.12
C LEU A 256 -2.30 -9.62 -1.57
N ALA A 257 -2.25 -9.35 -0.26
CA ALA A 257 -1.03 -8.87 0.40
C ALA A 257 -0.12 -10.03 0.82
N PHE A 258 1.18 -9.91 0.53
CA PHE A 258 2.18 -10.93 0.81
C PHE A 258 2.98 -10.56 2.08
N PRO A 259 2.81 -11.29 3.19
CA PRO A 259 3.71 -11.19 4.34
C PRO A 259 5.14 -11.59 3.94
N ARG A 260 6.12 -10.91 4.54
CA ARG A 260 7.54 -11.08 4.23
C ARG A 260 8.03 -12.40 4.82
N ARG A 261 8.74 -13.21 4.02
CA ARG A 261 9.37 -14.48 4.43
C ARG A 261 8.42 -15.53 5.06
N MET A 262 7.12 -15.44 4.78
CA MET A 262 6.13 -16.35 5.38
C MET A 262 5.68 -17.45 4.42
N TYR A 263 5.38 -17.08 3.17
CA TYR A 263 4.90 -18.01 2.15
C TYR A 263 6.03 -18.43 1.19
N THR A 264 5.87 -19.63 0.66
CA THR A 264 6.80 -20.26 -0.30
C THR A 264 6.24 -20.18 -1.72
N GLN A 265 7.05 -20.55 -2.72
CA GLN A 265 6.62 -20.65 -4.11
C GLN A 265 5.34 -21.50 -4.28
N SER A 266 5.24 -22.66 -3.62
CA SER A 266 4.06 -23.52 -3.72
C SER A 266 2.77 -22.87 -3.19
N HIS A 267 2.87 -21.97 -2.20
CA HIS A 267 1.70 -21.20 -1.77
C HIS A 267 1.28 -20.16 -2.83
N VAL A 268 2.25 -19.59 -3.56
CA VAL A 268 1.97 -18.69 -4.68
C VAL A 268 1.35 -19.45 -5.86
N ASP A 269 1.83 -20.66 -6.15
CA ASP A 269 1.26 -21.54 -7.17
C ASP A 269 -0.16 -21.95 -6.82
N TYR A 270 -0.41 -22.36 -5.57
CA TYR A 270 -1.77 -22.64 -5.08
C TYR A 270 -2.71 -21.43 -5.23
N LEU A 271 -2.23 -20.24 -4.86
CA LEU A 271 -3.00 -19.01 -5.05
C LEU A 271 -3.31 -18.74 -6.52
N ALA A 272 -2.35 -19.00 -7.43
CA ALA A 272 -2.57 -18.88 -8.85
C ALA A 272 -3.67 -19.84 -9.34
N GLU A 273 -3.59 -21.13 -8.97
CA GLU A 273 -4.58 -22.14 -9.34
C GLU A 273 -5.99 -21.77 -8.88
N VAL A 274 -6.14 -21.33 -7.62
CA VAL A 274 -7.41 -20.85 -7.07
C VAL A 274 -7.96 -19.67 -7.88
N LEU A 275 -7.13 -18.69 -8.22
CA LEU A 275 -7.55 -17.51 -8.98
C LEU A 275 -7.93 -17.84 -10.43
N LEU A 276 -7.21 -18.77 -11.05
CA LEU A 276 -7.54 -19.27 -12.38
C LEU A 276 -8.88 -20.00 -12.37
N TYR A 277 -9.14 -20.82 -11.35
CA TYR A 277 -10.45 -21.44 -11.17
C TYR A 277 -11.56 -20.41 -10.94
N LEU A 278 -11.34 -19.40 -10.09
CA LEU A 278 -12.28 -18.29 -9.90
C LEU A 278 -12.60 -17.54 -11.19
N ASN A 279 -11.63 -17.36 -12.08
CA ASN A 279 -11.86 -16.73 -13.38
C ASN A 279 -12.82 -17.55 -14.26
N THR A 280 -12.93 -18.86 -14.07
CA THR A 280 -13.94 -19.71 -14.73
C THR A 280 -15.35 -19.54 -14.14
N LEU A 281 -15.45 -19.04 -12.90
CA LEU A 281 -16.69 -18.83 -12.18
C LEU A 281 -17.23 -17.40 -12.27
N LYS A 282 -16.46 -16.45 -12.82
CA LYS A 282 -16.70 -15.00 -12.70
C LYS A 282 -18.13 -14.57 -13.07
N ASP A 283 -18.70 -15.14 -14.14
CA ASP A 283 -20.05 -14.80 -14.61
C ASP A 283 -21.17 -15.30 -13.69
N ARG A 284 -20.85 -16.24 -12.78
CA ARG A 284 -21.76 -16.80 -11.77
C ARG A 284 -21.67 -16.08 -10.44
N ILE A 285 -20.62 -15.29 -10.19
CA ILE A 285 -20.45 -14.54 -8.94
C ILE A 285 -21.52 -13.44 -8.87
N ARG A 286 -22.11 -13.27 -7.70
CA ARG A 286 -23.14 -12.26 -7.43
C ARG A 286 -22.68 -11.28 -6.37
N GLY A 287 -23.28 -10.08 -6.37
CA GLY A 287 -22.97 -9.04 -5.42
C GLY A 287 -23.46 -9.31 -4.00
N VAL A 288 -23.08 -8.44 -3.07
CA VAL A 288 -23.45 -8.48 -1.65
C VAL A 288 -24.10 -7.18 -1.22
N ARG A 289 -24.83 -7.20 -0.10
CA ARG A 289 -25.39 -6.00 0.52
C ARG A 289 -25.00 -5.92 1.99
N ILE A 290 -24.75 -4.71 2.47
CA ILE A 290 -24.52 -4.43 3.89
C ILE A 290 -25.84 -4.62 4.65
N VAL A 291 -25.80 -5.37 5.76
CA VAL A 291 -26.92 -5.55 6.68
C VAL A 291 -26.68 -4.87 8.03
N GLU A 292 -25.42 -4.68 8.40
CA GLU A 292 -25.01 -3.99 9.62
C GLU A 292 -23.69 -3.25 9.35
N GLU A 293 -23.59 -1.98 9.76
CA GLU A 293 -22.35 -1.21 9.67
C GLU A 293 -22.15 -0.28 10.88
N PRO A 294 -20.90 -0.08 11.35
CA PRO A 294 -20.58 0.92 12.36
C PRO A 294 -20.58 2.35 11.77
N PRO A 295 -20.62 3.40 12.62
CA PRO A 295 -20.59 4.78 12.16
C PRO A 295 -19.24 5.17 11.52
N VAL A 296 -18.14 4.55 11.94
CA VAL A 296 -16.78 4.84 11.45
C VAL A 296 -16.06 3.55 11.11
N LEU A 297 -15.14 3.62 10.14
CA LEU A 297 -14.26 2.51 9.74
C LEU A 297 -15.02 1.21 9.39
N ARG A 298 -16.15 1.35 8.67
CA ARG A 298 -17.08 0.24 8.39
C ARG A 298 -16.42 -1.02 7.80
N HIS A 299 -15.41 -0.86 6.95
CA HIS A 299 -14.69 -1.96 6.31
C HIS A 299 -14.03 -2.96 7.27
N PHE A 300 -13.90 -2.66 8.57
CA PHE A 300 -13.39 -3.62 9.54
C PHE A 300 -14.45 -4.55 10.14
N THR A 301 -15.69 -4.09 10.32
CA THR A 301 -16.68 -4.78 11.15
C THR A 301 -18.09 -4.78 10.57
N ILE A 302 -18.24 -4.53 9.27
CA ILE A 302 -19.54 -4.69 8.60
C ILE A 302 -20.00 -6.15 8.59
N HIS A 303 -21.31 -6.36 8.61
CA HIS A 303 -21.93 -7.63 8.24
C HIS A 303 -22.63 -7.48 6.89
N MET A 304 -22.54 -8.52 6.06
CA MET A 304 -23.09 -8.56 4.71
C MET A 304 -23.80 -9.88 4.44
N GLU A 305 -24.70 -9.87 3.47
CA GLU A 305 -25.32 -11.08 2.91
C GLU A 305 -25.31 -11.02 1.37
N PRO A 306 -25.52 -12.15 0.66
CA PRO A 306 -25.68 -12.14 -0.78
C PRO A 306 -26.87 -11.26 -1.21
N ALA A 307 -26.65 -10.35 -2.15
CA ALA A 307 -27.70 -9.45 -2.63
C ALA A 307 -28.84 -10.20 -3.35
N HIS A 308 -28.55 -11.39 -3.87
CA HIS A 308 -29.44 -12.21 -4.70
C HIS A 308 -29.61 -13.62 -4.14
N GLY A 309 -29.62 -13.77 -2.82
CA GLY A 309 -29.85 -15.04 -2.09
C GLY A 309 -28.63 -15.97 -2.00
N THR A 310 -27.87 -16.13 -3.09
CA THR A 310 -26.60 -16.89 -3.11
C THR A 310 -25.45 -16.04 -3.65
N LEU A 311 -24.23 -16.33 -3.23
CA LEU A 311 -23.02 -15.62 -3.68
C LEU A 311 -22.52 -16.12 -5.04
N ILE A 312 -22.75 -17.41 -5.33
CA ILE A 312 -22.45 -18.04 -6.61
C ILE A 312 -23.77 -18.62 -7.15
N ALA A 313 -24.10 -18.32 -8.40
CA ALA A 313 -25.24 -18.91 -9.09
C ALA A 313 -24.99 -20.40 -9.37
N GLU A 314 -26.02 -21.24 -9.24
CA GLU A 314 -25.96 -22.65 -9.63
C GLU A 314 -25.56 -22.82 -11.10
#